data_AF-A0A6G0R406-F1
#
_entry.id   AF-A0A6G0R406-F1
#
_cell.length_a   1.000
_cell.length_b   1.000
_cell.length_c   1.000
_cell.angle_alpha   90.00
_cell.angle_beta   90.00
_cell.angle_gamma   90.00
#
_symmetry.space_group_name_H-M   'P 1'
#
loop_
_entity.id
_entity.type
_entity.pdbx_description
1 polymer ?
#
loop_
_entity_poly.entity_id
_entity_poly.type
_entity_poly.pdbx_seq_one_letter_code
_entity_poly.pdbx_strand_id
1 'polypeptide(L)'
;MEASPRRRRKLAVVAVVSFIYQSIEVCIAQGSFSVDGSASSLAGAWSSSSGSEVGFVPVTTVAEELAQEWFTENFWDNVTQLAVGVDSNLKNLSSSDVICNGMPSLQRRSDETLPNFGCPGIFTAIDASCTCLASGYNNTDTWEFRVAQRSVDSKYPAKLTSADVLHVDGIRTMLVPPTLKTLRIIGHGSSPQDIQFAPEDRRTPGSVLPVAISPNDSISVSSVEIINVNMFSITLSASSFLPPTTTNLTLRNCNLFGFGFHFFDGVTGLKYLDLSSNLLTVP
;
A
#
# COMPACT_ATOMS: atom_id res chain seq x y z
N MET A 1 7.65 61.27 25.11
CA MET A 1 7.28 60.08 25.91
C MET A 1 6.57 59.10 25.00
N GLU A 2 6.90 57.82 25.13
CA GLU A 2 6.24 56.62 24.57
C GLU A 2 6.50 56.19 23.11
N ALA A 3 7.61 55.45 22.97
CA ALA A 3 7.74 54.04 22.56
C ALA A 3 7.14 53.48 21.25
N SER A 4 8.07 52.94 20.45
CA SER A 4 7.94 52.14 19.22
C SER A 4 7.32 50.74 19.41
N PRO A 5 6.61 50.17 18.41
CA PRO A 5 6.12 48.79 18.48
C PRO A 5 7.20 47.77 18.09
N ARG A 6 7.49 46.89 19.04
CA ARG A 6 8.45 45.78 18.97
C ARG A 6 8.09 44.74 17.90
N ARG A 7 9.14 44.31 17.18
CA ARG A 7 9.29 43.01 16.49
C ARG A 7 8.66 41.86 17.31
N ARG A 8 7.59 41.25 16.81
CA ARG A 8 7.20 39.89 17.22
C ARG A 8 7.99 38.90 16.37
N ARG A 9 9.01 38.27 16.98
CA ARG A 9 9.61 37.04 16.47
C ARG A 9 8.52 35.95 16.52
N LYS A 10 8.13 35.42 15.37
CA LYS A 10 7.37 34.18 15.31
C LYS A 10 8.33 33.05 15.72
N LEU A 11 8.15 32.50 16.93
CA LEU A 11 8.62 31.14 17.19
C LEU A 11 7.69 30.20 16.42
N ALA A 12 8.22 29.54 15.39
CA ALA A 12 7.59 28.36 14.83
C ALA A 12 7.79 27.24 15.85
N VAL A 13 6.72 26.82 16.50
CA VAL A 13 6.68 25.56 17.25
C VAL A 13 6.55 24.47 16.20
N VAL A 14 7.64 23.76 15.92
CA VAL A 14 7.61 22.51 15.18
C VAL A 14 7.04 21.47 16.15
N ALA A 15 5.75 21.17 16.01
CA ALA A 15 5.16 20.02 16.67
C ALA A 15 5.68 18.77 15.94
N VAL A 16 6.68 18.11 16.51
CA VAL A 16 7.06 16.74 16.13
C VAL A 16 5.96 15.84 16.67
N VAL A 17 5.06 15.40 15.79
CA VAL A 17 4.08 14.36 16.11
C VAL A 17 4.81 13.02 16.05
N SER A 18 5.36 12.59 17.18
CA SER A 18 5.84 11.22 17.38
C SER A 18 4.63 10.34 17.67
N PHE A 19 4.25 9.47 16.74
CA PHE A 19 3.30 8.40 17.03
C PHE A 19 4.03 7.27 17.77
N ILE A 20 3.82 7.18 19.08
CA ILE A 20 4.16 6.01 19.88
C ILE A 20 2.90 5.14 19.92
N TYR A 21 2.92 3.97 19.28
CA TYR A 21 1.92 2.93 19.51
C TYR A 21 2.12 2.38 20.92
N GLN A 22 1.18 2.66 21.83
CA GLN A 22 1.06 1.92 23.09
C GLN A 22 0.09 0.76 22.88
N SER A 23 0.58 -0.45 23.14
CA SER A 23 -0.17 -1.70 23.20
C SER A 23 -1.21 -1.64 24.33
N ILE A 24 -2.49 -1.70 23.97
CA ILE A 24 -3.56 -1.98 24.94
C ILE A 24 -3.82 -3.49 24.88
N GLU A 25 -3.39 -4.20 25.94
CA GLU A 25 -3.93 -5.51 26.28
C GLU A 25 -5.42 -5.36 26.63
N VAL A 26 -6.28 -6.09 25.92
CA VAL A 26 -7.67 -6.28 26.33
C VAL A 26 -7.78 -7.70 26.87
N CYS A 27 -8.02 -7.80 28.18
CA CYS A 27 -8.41 -9.03 28.85
C CYS A 27 -9.73 -9.55 28.28
N ILE A 28 -9.71 -10.70 27.60
CA ILE A 28 -10.94 -11.46 27.31
C ILE A 28 -11.32 -12.18 28.61
N ALA A 29 -12.40 -11.69 29.24
CA ALA A 29 -13.09 -12.41 30.30
C ALA A 29 -13.80 -13.63 29.72
N GLN A 30 -13.56 -14.78 30.34
CA GLN A 30 -14.25 -16.04 30.12
C GLN A 30 -15.75 -15.88 30.38
N GLY A 31 -16.57 -16.16 29.37
CA GLY A 31 -18.01 -16.37 29.49
C GLY A 31 -18.36 -17.76 28.93
N SER A 32 -18.38 -18.76 29.82
CA SER A 32 -18.85 -20.11 29.52
C SER A 32 -20.32 -20.11 29.11
N PHE A 33 -20.63 -20.69 27.95
CA PHE A 33 -21.94 -21.32 27.71
C PHE A 33 -21.72 -22.67 27.03
N SER A 34 -21.93 -23.73 27.80
CA SER A 34 -21.98 -25.12 27.34
C SER A 34 -23.33 -25.37 26.67
N VAL A 35 -23.33 -25.97 25.48
CA VAL A 35 -24.37 -26.92 25.06
C VAL A 35 -23.70 -28.03 24.26
N ASP A 36 -23.66 -29.22 24.87
CA ASP A 36 -23.20 -30.46 24.26
C ASP A 36 -24.21 -31.00 23.22
N GLY A 37 -23.64 -31.51 22.12
CA GLY A 37 -23.95 -32.84 21.58
C GLY A 37 -25.33 -33.09 20.96
N SER A 38 -25.37 -33.28 19.64
CA SER A 38 -25.47 -34.63 19.05
C SER A 38 -25.71 -34.56 17.55
N ALA A 39 -24.92 -35.34 16.81
CA ALA A 39 -25.11 -35.63 15.40
C ALA A 39 -26.38 -36.45 15.19
N SER A 40 -27.18 -36.10 14.18
CA SER A 40 -28.02 -37.07 13.47
C SER A 40 -28.25 -36.63 12.03
N SER A 41 -27.94 -37.56 11.14
CA SER A 41 -28.19 -37.57 9.71
C SER A 41 -29.70 -37.61 9.41
N LEU A 42 -30.17 -36.76 8.51
CA LEU A 42 -31.43 -36.99 7.77
C LEU A 42 -31.27 -36.48 6.34
N ALA A 43 -31.16 -37.44 5.42
CA ALA A 43 -31.41 -37.21 4.01
C ALA A 43 -32.90 -36.91 3.81
N GLY A 44 -33.21 -35.78 3.20
CA GLY A 44 -34.56 -35.38 2.82
C GLY A 44 -34.52 -34.71 1.46
N ALA A 45 -34.86 -35.46 0.42
CA ALA A 45 -35.12 -34.94 -0.91
C ALA A 45 -36.46 -34.20 -0.90
N TRP A 46 -36.51 -32.95 -1.37
CA TRP A 46 -37.75 -32.28 -1.80
C TRP A 46 -37.56 -31.56 -3.13
N SER A 47 -38.50 -31.83 -4.03
CA SER A 47 -38.62 -31.35 -5.40
C SER A 47 -39.19 -29.93 -5.47
N SER A 48 -38.66 -29.17 -6.43
CA SER A 48 -39.30 -28.12 -7.25
C SER A 48 -40.56 -27.42 -6.73
N SER A 49 -40.44 -26.11 -6.49
CA SER A 49 -41.50 -25.16 -6.79
C SER A 49 -40.90 -23.95 -7.52
N SER A 50 -41.42 -23.71 -8.72
CA SER A 50 -41.13 -22.55 -9.56
C SER A 50 -41.87 -21.33 -9.03
N GLY A 51 -41.19 -20.21 -8.79
CA GLY A 51 -41.85 -18.96 -8.42
C GLY A 51 -40.90 -17.79 -8.15
N SER A 52 -40.95 -16.81 -9.05
CA SER A 52 -40.54 -15.40 -8.91
C SER A 52 -39.05 -15.07 -8.88
N GLU A 53 -38.54 -14.64 -10.05
CA GLU A 53 -37.33 -13.82 -10.18
C GLU A 53 -37.53 -12.49 -9.46
N VAL A 54 -37.11 -12.43 -8.20
CA VAL A 54 -36.72 -11.19 -7.54
C VAL A 54 -35.22 -11.08 -7.75
N GLY A 55 -34.76 -9.97 -8.32
CA GLY A 55 -33.38 -9.78 -8.79
C GLY A 55 -32.34 -10.42 -7.88
N PHE A 56 -31.60 -11.37 -8.42
CA PHE A 56 -30.49 -12.02 -7.73
C PHE A 56 -29.49 -10.92 -7.35
N VAL A 57 -29.49 -10.50 -6.09
CA VAL A 57 -28.28 -10.00 -5.47
C VAL A 57 -27.35 -11.22 -5.52
N PRO A 58 -26.26 -11.21 -6.30
CA PRO A 58 -25.33 -12.32 -6.27
C PRO A 58 -24.93 -12.51 -4.81
N VAL A 59 -25.13 -13.72 -4.29
CA VAL A 59 -24.72 -14.05 -2.93
C VAL A 59 -23.22 -13.84 -2.89
N THR A 60 -22.78 -12.81 -2.16
CA THR A 60 -21.36 -12.55 -1.99
C THR A 60 -20.72 -13.77 -1.39
N THR A 61 -19.69 -14.31 -2.06
CA THR A 61 -18.99 -15.46 -1.53
C THR A 61 -18.20 -15.05 -0.28
N VAL A 62 -17.89 -16.00 0.60
CA VAL A 62 -17.04 -15.72 1.79
C VAL A 62 -15.70 -15.09 1.37
N ALA A 63 -15.16 -15.47 0.20
CA ALA A 63 -13.93 -14.89 -0.32
C ALA A 63 -14.09 -13.41 -0.71
N GLU A 64 -15.24 -13.02 -1.26
CA GLU A 64 -15.54 -11.64 -1.64
C GLU A 64 -15.77 -10.76 -0.39
N GLU A 65 -16.44 -11.29 0.64
CA GLU A 65 -16.63 -10.58 1.92
C GLU A 65 -15.29 -10.33 2.61
N LEU A 66 -14.43 -11.35 2.71
CA LEU A 66 -13.09 -11.21 3.26
C LEU A 66 -12.22 -10.23 2.45
N ALA A 67 -12.41 -10.18 1.13
CA ALA A 67 -11.71 -9.23 0.28
C ALA A 67 -12.15 -7.78 0.53
N GLN A 68 -13.46 -7.56 0.69
CA GLN A 68 -14.02 -6.26 1.03
C GLN A 68 -13.56 -5.79 2.42
N GLU A 69 -13.58 -6.68 3.42
CA GLU A 69 -13.10 -6.40 4.77
C GLU A 69 -11.60 -6.04 4.73
N TRP A 70 -10.78 -6.87 4.09
CA TRP A 70 -9.35 -6.59 3.95
C TRP A 70 -9.10 -5.25 3.27
N PHE A 71 -9.82 -4.93 2.19
CA PHE A 71 -9.66 -3.65 1.49
C PHE A 71 -10.05 -2.48 2.41
N THR A 72 -11.13 -2.64 3.17
CA THR A 72 -11.64 -1.60 4.06
C THR A 72 -10.66 -1.27 5.20
N GLU A 73 -10.03 -2.30 5.75
CA GLU A 73 -9.04 -2.16 6.82
C GLU A 73 -7.70 -1.58 6.31
N ASN A 74 -7.36 -1.80 5.04
CA ASN A 74 -6.07 -1.43 4.47
C ASN A 74 -6.07 -0.11 3.69
N PHE A 75 -7.23 0.34 3.21
CA PHE A 75 -7.39 1.61 2.51
C PHE A 75 -8.21 2.58 3.36
N TRP A 76 -7.51 3.55 3.95
CA TRP A 76 -8.17 4.67 4.62
C TRP A 76 -8.98 5.50 3.64
N ASP A 77 -10.03 6.12 4.19
CA ASP A 77 -10.92 6.97 3.42
C ASP A 77 -10.15 8.13 2.77
N ASN A 78 -10.46 8.36 1.50
CA ASN A 78 -9.87 9.38 0.64
C ASN A 78 -8.34 9.34 0.56
N VAL A 79 -7.71 8.18 0.73
CA VAL A 79 -6.26 7.98 0.51
C VAL A 79 -6.04 7.23 -0.80
N THR A 80 -5.31 7.86 -1.72
CA THR A 80 -4.92 7.25 -3.01
C THR A 80 -3.57 6.56 -2.85
N GLN A 81 -3.52 5.25 -3.09
CA GLN A 81 -2.29 4.48 -2.98
C GLN A 81 -1.93 3.82 -4.32
N LEU A 82 -0.64 3.79 -4.64
CA LEU A 82 -0.11 2.89 -5.66
C LEU A 82 -0.01 1.49 -5.06
N ALA A 83 -0.64 0.51 -5.70
CA ALA A 83 -0.66 -0.87 -5.29
C ALA A 83 -0.47 -1.81 -6.48
N VAL A 84 0.12 -2.99 -6.23
CA VAL A 84 0.42 -3.99 -7.26
C VAL A 84 0.16 -5.40 -6.72
N GLY A 85 -0.35 -6.27 -7.59
CA GLY A 85 -0.55 -7.70 -7.35
C GLY A 85 -1.76 -8.06 -6.52
N VAL A 86 -1.84 -9.34 -6.17
CA VAL A 86 -2.96 -9.95 -5.45
C VAL A 86 -2.47 -10.35 -4.07
N ASP A 87 -2.96 -9.66 -3.04
CA ASP A 87 -2.62 -9.94 -1.64
C ASP A 87 -2.86 -11.42 -1.32
N SER A 88 -2.04 -11.97 -0.42
CA SER A 88 -2.11 -13.37 -0.06
C SER A 88 -3.47 -13.84 0.50
N ASN A 89 -4.22 -12.95 1.13
CA ASN A 89 -5.59 -13.15 1.61
C ASN A 89 -6.64 -13.04 0.49
N LEU A 90 -6.29 -12.48 -0.66
CA LEU A 90 -7.13 -12.33 -1.85
C LEU A 90 -6.95 -13.46 -2.87
N LYS A 91 -6.14 -14.48 -2.57
CA LYS A 91 -5.81 -15.60 -3.48
C LYS A 91 -7.00 -16.47 -3.89
N ASN A 92 -8.10 -16.43 -3.14
CA ASN A 92 -9.30 -17.22 -3.40
C ASN A 92 -10.33 -16.49 -4.28
N LEU A 93 -10.03 -15.27 -4.73
CA LEU A 93 -10.89 -14.52 -5.65
C LEU A 93 -10.87 -15.12 -7.05
N SER A 94 -11.99 -14.97 -7.76
CA SER A 94 -12.02 -15.26 -9.19
C SER A 94 -11.10 -14.28 -9.92
N SER A 95 -10.58 -14.66 -11.10
CA SER A 95 -9.71 -13.79 -11.88
C SER A 95 -10.36 -12.44 -12.25
N SER A 96 -11.68 -12.40 -12.39
CA SER A 96 -12.43 -11.16 -12.66
C SER A 96 -12.53 -10.24 -11.45
N ASP A 97 -12.37 -10.79 -10.24
CA ASP A 97 -12.41 -10.04 -8.99
C ASP A 97 -11.04 -9.54 -8.54
N VAL A 98 -9.99 -9.87 -9.29
CA VAL A 98 -8.65 -9.35 -9.04
C VAL A 98 -8.55 -7.93 -9.61
N ILE A 99 -8.24 -6.95 -8.75
CA ILE A 99 -8.00 -5.56 -9.18
C ILE A 99 -6.92 -5.54 -10.26
N CYS A 100 -7.27 -5.01 -11.43
CA CYS A 100 -6.37 -4.85 -12.56
C CYS A 100 -5.65 -6.12 -13.02
N ASN A 101 -6.22 -7.30 -12.76
CA ASN A 101 -5.56 -8.60 -13.00
C ASN A 101 -4.16 -8.70 -12.35
N GLY A 102 -3.95 -8.02 -11.21
CA GLY A 102 -2.67 -7.97 -10.50
C GLY A 102 -1.67 -6.95 -11.06
N MET A 103 -2.01 -6.22 -12.12
CA MET A 103 -1.16 -5.15 -12.66
C MET A 103 -1.11 -3.94 -11.70
N PRO A 104 -0.05 -3.10 -11.80
CA PRO A 104 0.00 -1.88 -11.02
C PRO A 104 -1.22 -1.00 -11.22
N SER A 105 -1.70 -0.39 -10.15
CA SER A 105 -2.90 0.43 -10.16
C SER A 105 -2.86 1.52 -9.10
N LEU A 106 -3.54 2.62 -9.37
CA LEU A 106 -3.98 3.50 -8.29
C LEU A 106 -5.26 2.94 -7.71
N GLN A 107 -5.38 2.96 -6.39
CA GLN A 107 -6.52 2.46 -5.64
C GLN A 107 -6.89 3.48 -4.56
N ARG A 108 -8.18 3.75 -4.39
CA ARG A 108 -8.70 4.68 -3.39
C ARG A 108 -10.09 4.24 -2.96
N ARG A 109 -10.39 4.30 -1.66
CA ARG A 109 -11.76 4.31 -1.14
C ARG A 109 -12.20 5.74 -0.86
N SER A 110 -13.45 6.10 -1.15
CA SER A 110 -13.98 7.42 -0.79
C SER A 110 -15.46 7.38 -0.47
N ASP A 111 -15.82 7.77 0.76
CA ASP A 111 -17.23 7.83 1.17
C ASP A 111 -17.93 9.11 0.64
N GLU A 112 -17.14 10.11 0.21
CA GLU A 112 -17.63 11.41 -0.30
C GLU A 112 -17.72 11.48 -1.83
N THR A 113 -16.95 10.66 -2.54
CA THR A 113 -16.87 10.69 -4.02
C THR A 113 -17.28 9.36 -4.59
N LEU A 114 -18.26 9.37 -5.50
CA LEU A 114 -18.70 8.16 -6.19
C LEU A 114 -17.53 7.42 -6.86
N PRO A 115 -17.52 6.08 -6.83
CA PRO A 115 -16.46 5.29 -7.41
C PRO A 115 -16.38 5.50 -8.93
N ASN A 116 -15.18 5.38 -9.49
CA ASN A 116 -14.97 5.51 -10.94
C ASN A 116 -15.39 4.26 -11.75
N PHE A 117 -15.94 3.23 -11.07
CA PHE A 117 -16.30 1.93 -11.64
C PHE A 117 -15.13 1.19 -12.33
N GLY A 118 -13.88 1.54 -11.97
CA GLY A 118 -12.68 0.91 -12.53
C GLY A 118 -12.17 -0.29 -11.71
N CYS A 119 -12.68 -0.50 -10.50
CA CYS A 119 -12.42 -1.73 -9.75
C CYS A 119 -13.39 -2.85 -10.17
N PRO A 120 -13.08 -4.11 -9.87
CA PRO A 120 -14.07 -5.18 -9.84
C PRO A 120 -15.29 -4.82 -9.00
N GLY A 121 -16.45 -5.38 -9.35
CA GLY A 121 -17.74 -5.04 -8.74
C GLY A 121 -17.74 -5.16 -7.22
N ILE A 122 -17.04 -6.15 -6.67
CA ILE A 122 -16.93 -6.39 -5.23
C ILE A 122 -16.29 -5.20 -4.49
N PHE A 123 -15.30 -4.52 -5.10
CA PHE A 123 -14.65 -3.37 -4.47
C PHE A 123 -15.40 -2.07 -4.78
N THR A 124 -15.99 -1.95 -5.97
CA THR A 124 -16.87 -0.83 -6.29
C THR A 124 -18.10 -0.77 -5.37
N ALA A 125 -18.58 -1.91 -4.88
CA ALA A 125 -19.66 -1.98 -3.89
C ALA A 125 -19.30 -1.39 -2.51
N ILE A 126 -18.00 -1.21 -2.22
CA ILE A 126 -17.48 -0.55 -1.01
C ILE A 126 -16.75 0.75 -1.36
N ASP A 127 -17.28 1.47 -2.35
CA ASP A 127 -16.82 2.81 -2.79
C ASP A 127 -15.35 2.89 -3.22
N ALA A 128 -14.79 1.77 -3.70
CA ALA A 128 -13.46 1.75 -4.26
C ALA A 128 -13.43 2.26 -5.71
N SER A 129 -12.44 3.10 -5.99
CA SER A 129 -12.01 3.48 -7.32
C SER A 129 -10.64 2.88 -7.63
N CYS A 130 -10.49 2.36 -8.86
CA CYS A 130 -9.23 1.76 -9.33
C CYS A 130 -8.90 2.31 -10.72
N THR A 131 -7.62 2.58 -10.97
CA THR A 131 -7.13 2.91 -12.31
C THR A 131 -5.90 2.08 -12.62
N CYS A 132 -6.04 1.15 -13.56
CA CYS A 132 -4.99 0.21 -13.93
C CYS A 132 -3.94 0.86 -14.83
N LEU A 133 -2.66 0.61 -14.54
CA LEU A 133 -1.56 0.88 -15.44
C LEU A 133 -1.35 -0.31 -16.37
N ALA A 134 -2.14 -0.36 -17.45
CA ALA A 134 -2.16 -1.50 -18.36
C ALA A 134 -0.94 -1.60 -19.30
N SER A 135 -0.18 -0.52 -19.47
CA SER A 135 0.96 -0.46 -20.40
C SER A 135 2.27 -0.23 -19.66
N GLY A 136 3.35 -0.88 -20.12
CA GLY A 136 4.72 -0.66 -19.64
C GLY A 136 5.18 -1.53 -18.46
N TYR A 137 4.34 -2.41 -17.92
CA TYR A 137 4.67 -3.24 -16.76
C TYR A 137 4.56 -4.75 -17.00
N ASN A 138 3.94 -5.17 -18.11
CA ASN A 138 3.78 -6.59 -18.43
C ASN A 138 5.02 -7.11 -19.17
N ASN A 139 5.51 -8.28 -18.78
CA ASN A 139 6.68 -8.94 -19.38
C ASN A 139 7.96 -8.07 -19.42
N THR A 140 8.09 -7.15 -18.47
CA THR A 140 9.26 -6.29 -18.31
C THR A 140 10.06 -6.69 -17.07
N ASP A 141 11.38 -6.60 -17.14
CA ASP A 141 12.27 -6.77 -15.98
C ASP A 141 12.47 -5.47 -15.18
N THR A 142 11.92 -4.35 -15.68
CA THR A 142 12.11 -3.02 -15.12
C THR A 142 10.76 -2.33 -14.98
N TRP A 143 10.45 -1.89 -13.75
CA TRP A 143 9.28 -1.08 -13.46
C TRP A 143 9.72 0.31 -12.99
N GLU A 144 9.15 1.34 -13.62
CA GLU A 144 9.36 2.74 -13.25
C GLU A 144 8.01 3.38 -12.92
N PHE A 145 7.95 4.05 -11.77
CA PHE A 145 6.80 4.83 -11.34
C PHE A 145 7.24 6.27 -11.12
N ARG A 146 6.60 7.20 -11.85
CA ARG A 146 6.74 8.63 -11.61
C ARG A 146 5.66 9.04 -10.66
N VAL A 147 6.00 9.56 -9.50
CA VAL A 147 5.04 9.82 -8.42
C VAL A 147 5.08 11.27 -7.98
N ALA A 148 3.95 11.81 -7.58
CA ALA A 148 3.86 13.12 -6.95
C ALA A 148 2.93 13.01 -5.73
N GLN A 149 3.18 13.80 -4.70
CA GLN A 149 2.25 13.90 -3.59
C GLN A 149 0.90 14.40 -4.12
N ARG A 150 -0.18 13.70 -3.75
CA ARG A 150 -1.53 14.13 -4.12
C ARG A 150 -1.85 15.46 -3.45
N SER A 151 -2.49 16.35 -4.21
CA SER A 151 -3.01 17.63 -3.73
C SER A 151 -4.53 17.57 -3.56
N VAL A 152 -5.12 18.52 -2.83
CA VAL A 152 -6.57 18.61 -2.64
C VAL A 152 -7.32 18.73 -3.98
N ASP A 153 -6.69 19.36 -4.97
CA ASP A 153 -7.27 19.56 -6.31
C ASP A 153 -7.03 18.37 -7.26
N SER A 154 -6.30 17.35 -6.83
CA SER A 154 -5.97 16.19 -7.64
C SER A 154 -7.23 15.33 -7.85
N LYS A 155 -7.81 15.43 -9.05
CA LYS A 155 -8.88 14.52 -9.48
C LYS A 155 -8.34 13.10 -9.61
N TYR A 156 -9.15 12.14 -9.19
CA TYR A 156 -8.84 10.74 -9.38
C TYR A 156 -8.84 10.40 -10.88
N PRO A 157 -7.79 9.75 -11.41
CA PRO A 157 -7.68 9.53 -12.85
C PRO A 157 -8.70 8.51 -13.34
N ALA A 158 -9.10 8.63 -14.61
CA ALA A 158 -9.91 7.61 -15.27
C ALA A 158 -9.04 6.61 -16.07
N LYS A 159 -7.85 7.05 -16.50
CA LYS A 159 -6.88 6.28 -17.29
C LYS A 159 -5.47 6.72 -16.94
N LEU A 160 -4.54 5.77 -16.98
CA LEU A 160 -3.11 5.99 -16.73
C LEU A 160 -2.26 5.13 -17.68
N THR A 161 -1.06 5.60 -17.94
CA THR A 161 0.01 4.96 -18.67
C THR A 161 1.31 5.02 -17.86
N SER A 162 2.32 4.24 -18.25
CA SER A 162 3.63 4.27 -17.57
C SER A 162 4.39 5.60 -17.69
N ALA A 163 3.97 6.49 -18.59
CA ALA A 163 4.57 7.82 -18.75
C ALA A 163 3.98 8.87 -17.79
N ASP A 164 2.81 8.60 -17.21
CA ASP A 164 2.08 9.55 -16.40
C ASP A 164 2.71 9.74 -15.01
N VAL A 165 2.52 10.93 -14.45
CA VAL A 165 2.86 11.21 -13.05
C VAL A 165 1.69 10.80 -12.17
N LEU A 166 1.94 9.88 -11.25
CA LEU A 166 0.97 9.29 -10.35
C LEU A 166 0.83 10.14 -9.09
N HIS A 167 -0.30 10.84 -8.96
CA HIS A 167 -0.63 11.59 -7.75
C HIS A 167 -1.12 10.64 -6.66
N VAL A 168 -0.28 10.38 -5.66
CA VAL A 168 -0.54 9.41 -4.59
C VAL A 168 -0.27 10.01 -3.22
N ASP A 169 -0.96 9.50 -2.22
CA ASP A 169 -0.66 9.74 -0.81
C ASP A 169 0.31 8.69 -0.27
N GLY A 170 0.31 7.49 -0.86
CA GLY A 170 1.21 6.42 -0.44
C GLY A 170 1.47 5.35 -1.49
N ILE A 171 2.46 4.51 -1.21
CA ILE A 171 2.88 3.36 -1.99
C ILE A 171 2.81 2.15 -1.07
N ARG A 172 2.08 1.11 -1.49
CA ARG A 172 2.02 -0.14 -0.75
C ARG A 172 3.22 -1.02 -1.10
N THR A 173 3.58 -1.94 -0.20
CA THR A 173 4.43 -3.09 -0.55
C THR A 173 3.97 -3.68 -1.87
N MET A 174 4.85 -3.71 -2.86
CA MET A 174 4.52 -4.15 -4.21
C MET A 174 4.66 -5.66 -4.34
N LEU A 175 3.61 -6.34 -4.79
CA LEU A 175 3.69 -7.76 -5.10
C LEU A 175 4.14 -7.88 -6.56
N VAL A 176 5.43 -8.16 -6.73
CA VAL A 176 6.11 -8.10 -8.02
C VAL A 176 6.26 -9.51 -8.62
N PRO A 177 6.28 -9.64 -9.95
CA PRO A 177 6.55 -10.93 -10.58
C PRO A 177 8.01 -11.36 -10.33
N PRO A 178 8.29 -12.68 -10.33
CA PRO A 178 9.64 -13.21 -10.09
C PRO A 178 10.65 -12.86 -11.20
N THR A 179 10.18 -12.30 -12.31
CA THR A 179 11.00 -11.82 -13.42
C THR A 179 11.50 -10.39 -13.23
N LEU A 180 10.91 -9.60 -12.32
CA LEU A 180 11.31 -8.22 -12.09
C LEU A 180 12.72 -8.13 -11.50
N LYS A 181 13.58 -7.32 -12.11
CA LYS A 181 14.98 -7.08 -11.71
C LYS A 181 15.18 -5.67 -11.16
N THR A 182 14.53 -4.68 -11.75
CA THR A 182 14.72 -3.26 -11.42
C THR A 182 13.41 -2.62 -11.02
N LEU A 183 13.38 -2.01 -9.83
CA LEU A 183 12.26 -1.20 -9.35
C LEU A 183 12.71 0.26 -9.18
N ARG A 184 12.00 1.18 -9.83
CA ARG A 184 12.30 2.62 -9.80
C ARG A 184 11.08 3.42 -9.35
N ILE A 185 11.25 4.25 -8.33
CA ILE A 185 10.25 5.19 -7.83
C ILE A 185 10.86 6.59 -7.90
N ILE A 186 10.31 7.43 -8.76
CA ILE A 186 10.87 8.74 -9.08
C ILE A 186 9.85 9.82 -8.73
N GLY A 187 10.14 10.60 -7.70
CA GLY A 187 9.34 11.75 -7.32
C GLY A 187 9.43 12.86 -8.37
N HIS A 188 8.27 13.43 -8.72
CA HIS A 188 8.14 14.54 -9.66
C HIS A 188 8.46 15.89 -8.99
N GLY A 189 8.93 16.86 -9.77
CA GLY A 189 9.24 18.20 -9.29
C GLY A 189 10.68 18.37 -8.79
N SER A 190 10.95 19.52 -8.16
CA SER A 190 12.31 19.93 -7.75
C SER A 190 12.65 19.62 -6.29
N SER A 191 11.67 19.22 -5.48
CA SER A 191 11.83 18.87 -4.08
C SER A 191 11.33 17.45 -3.82
N PRO A 192 11.87 16.77 -2.78
CA PRO A 192 11.45 15.42 -2.44
C PRO A 192 9.95 15.36 -2.15
N GLN A 193 9.28 14.32 -2.67
CA GLN A 193 7.85 14.11 -2.51
C GLN A 193 7.55 13.42 -1.18
N ASP A 194 6.62 13.97 -0.39
CA ASP A 194 6.24 13.45 0.93
C ASP A 194 5.23 12.28 0.85
N ILE A 195 5.61 11.23 0.13
CA ILE A 195 4.78 10.05 -0.12
C ILE A 195 5.03 9.00 0.96
N GLN A 196 3.96 8.44 1.52
CA GLN A 196 4.05 7.40 2.56
C GLN A 196 4.32 6.01 1.97
N PHE A 197 4.99 5.14 2.73
CA PHE A 197 5.03 3.70 2.43
C PHE A 197 4.12 2.96 3.42
N ALA A 198 3.30 2.07 2.90
CA ALA A 198 2.33 1.31 3.68
C ALA A 198 2.53 -0.21 3.50
N PRO A 199 2.30 -1.02 4.55
CA PRO A 199 2.44 -2.47 4.45
C PRO A 199 1.37 -3.09 3.55
N GLU A 200 1.61 -4.34 3.16
CA GLU A 200 0.61 -5.21 2.51
C GLU A 200 -0.60 -5.47 3.42
N ASP A 201 -0.41 -5.58 4.73
CA ASP A 201 -1.52 -5.65 5.68
C ASP A 201 -1.23 -4.79 6.91
N ARG A 202 -2.00 -3.71 7.05
CA ARG A 202 -1.91 -2.76 8.17
C ARG A 202 -2.37 -3.35 9.49
N ARG A 203 -3.14 -4.44 9.45
CA ARG A 203 -3.56 -5.16 10.66
C ARG A 203 -2.41 -5.93 11.29
N THR A 204 -1.34 -6.17 10.54
CA THR A 204 -0.13 -6.81 11.06
C THR A 204 0.75 -5.75 11.71
N PRO A 205 0.85 -5.70 13.04
CA PRO A 205 1.73 -4.74 13.70
C PRO A 205 3.19 -5.11 13.45
N GLY A 206 4.04 -4.10 13.27
CA GLY A 206 5.48 -4.31 13.14
C GLY A 206 6.18 -3.18 12.41
N SER A 207 7.51 -3.28 12.36
CA SER A 207 8.36 -2.39 11.57
C SER A 207 8.72 -2.97 10.20
N VAL A 208 8.38 -4.24 9.94
CA VAL A 208 8.70 -4.93 8.68
C VAL A 208 7.88 -4.30 7.56
N LEU A 209 8.57 -3.63 6.64
CA LEU A 209 7.92 -2.85 5.58
C LEU A 209 8.70 -2.99 4.27
N PRO A 210 8.71 -4.18 3.63
CA PRO A 210 9.39 -4.35 2.36
C PRO A 210 8.76 -3.48 1.27
N VAL A 211 9.58 -2.85 0.43
CA VAL A 211 9.11 -2.11 -0.74
C VAL A 211 8.50 -3.03 -1.79
N ALA A 212 9.02 -4.26 -1.89
CA ALA A 212 8.54 -5.27 -2.82
C ALA A 212 8.74 -6.69 -2.26
N ILE A 213 7.77 -7.56 -2.55
CA ILE A 213 7.81 -8.99 -2.25
C ILE A 213 7.34 -9.81 -3.46
N SER A 214 7.71 -11.08 -3.50
CA SER A 214 7.17 -12.06 -4.44
C SER A 214 6.48 -13.16 -3.63
N PRO A 215 5.15 -13.12 -3.44
CA PRO A 215 4.47 -13.98 -2.45
C PRO A 215 4.50 -15.47 -2.76
N ASN A 216 4.67 -15.85 -4.03
CA ASN A 216 4.57 -17.24 -4.48
C ASN A 216 5.89 -17.81 -5.00
N ASP A 217 6.92 -16.96 -5.14
CA ASP A 217 8.17 -17.29 -5.82
C ASP A 217 9.33 -16.50 -5.21
N SER A 218 10.57 -16.84 -5.58
CA SER A 218 11.73 -16.05 -5.17
C SER A 218 11.72 -14.64 -5.77
N ILE A 219 11.97 -13.63 -4.94
CA ILE A 219 12.10 -12.25 -5.40
C ILE A 219 13.44 -12.04 -6.13
N SER A 220 13.36 -11.51 -7.34
CA SER A 220 14.51 -11.30 -8.24
C SER A 220 15.04 -9.86 -8.28
N VAL A 221 14.41 -8.94 -7.56
CA VAL A 221 14.72 -7.51 -7.60
C VAL A 221 16.12 -7.26 -7.06
N SER A 222 17.05 -6.94 -7.95
CA SER A 222 18.46 -6.71 -7.63
C SER A 222 18.86 -5.24 -7.68
N SER A 223 18.03 -4.38 -8.28
CA SER A 223 18.23 -2.93 -8.35
C SER A 223 16.99 -2.20 -7.83
N VAL A 224 17.18 -1.37 -6.81
CA VAL A 224 16.15 -0.49 -6.25
C VAL A 224 16.61 0.95 -6.38
N GLU A 225 15.82 1.77 -7.06
CA GLU A 225 16.07 3.20 -7.23
C GLU A 225 14.90 4.01 -6.67
N ILE A 226 15.15 4.78 -5.62
CA ILE A 226 14.21 5.76 -5.11
C ILE A 226 14.87 7.12 -5.23
N ILE A 227 14.23 8.00 -5.99
CA ILE A 227 14.79 9.31 -6.34
C ILE A 227 13.74 10.37 -6.03
N ASN A 228 14.13 11.44 -5.36
CA ASN A 228 13.27 12.58 -5.09
C ASN A 228 11.98 12.23 -4.30
N VAL A 229 12.05 11.26 -3.41
CA VAL A 229 10.98 10.89 -2.47
C VAL A 229 11.51 11.03 -1.05
N ASN A 230 10.76 11.65 -0.15
CA ASN A 230 11.18 11.80 1.24
C ASN A 230 11.22 10.43 1.92
N MET A 231 12.42 9.94 2.19
CA MET A 231 12.67 8.64 2.81
C MET A 231 13.08 8.75 4.28
N PHE A 232 13.10 9.95 4.86
CA PHE A 232 13.63 10.19 6.21
C PHE A 232 13.02 9.26 7.27
N SER A 233 11.68 9.17 7.33
CA SER A 233 11.02 8.31 8.31
C SER A 233 11.31 6.85 8.04
N ILE A 234 11.22 6.44 6.77
CA ILE A 234 11.35 5.05 6.35
C ILE A 234 12.75 4.50 6.63
N THR A 235 13.81 5.27 6.34
CA THR A 235 15.18 4.81 6.58
C THR A 235 15.50 4.66 8.05
N LEU A 236 14.76 5.30 8.95
CA LEU A 236 14.97 5.21 10.39
C LEU A 236 14.10 4.14 11.07
N SER A 237 12.87 3.93 10.61
CA SER A 237 11.88 3.10 11.31
C SER A 237 11.59 1.75 10.65
N ALA A 238 11.72 1.63 9.33
CA ALA A 238 11.40 0.39 8.63
C ALA A 238 12.50 -0.66 8.82
N SER A 239 12.09 -1.91 9.01
CA SER A 239 12.95 -3.09 8.93
C SER A 239 12.72 -3.85 7.63
N SER A 240 13.77 -4.49 7.12
CA SER A 240 13.70 -5.31 5.89
C SER A 240 13.06 -4.58 4.70
N PHE A 241 13.33 -3.28 4.57
CA PHE A 241 12.69 -2.44 3.53
C PHE A 241 13.08 -2.90 2.12
N LEU A 242 14.32 -3.36 1.96
CA LEU A 242 14.88 -3.76 0.67
C LEU A 242 14.69 -5.27 0.45
N PRO A 243 14.42 -5.71 -0.79
CA PRO A 243 14.50 -7.12 -1.14
C PRO A 243 15.88 -7.70 -0.79
N PRO A 244 15.97 -8.93 -0.26
CA PRO A 244 17.25 -9.54 0.13
C PRO A 244 18.21 -9.75 -1.05
N THR A 245 17.68 -9.77 -2.28
CA THR A 245 18.44 -9.87 -3.53
C THR A 245 19.02 -8.54 -4.02
N THR A 246 18.79 -7.43 -3.30
CA THR A 246 19.29 -6.10 -3.67
C THR A 246 20.82 -6.06 -3.71
N THR A 247 21.36 -5.69 -4.87
CA THR A 247 22.79 -5.47 -5.10
C THR A 247 23.11 -4.02 -5.45
N ASN A 248 22.15 -3.29 -6.01
CA ASN A 248 22.25 -1.88 -6.36
C ASN A 248 21.15 -1.11 -5.65
N LEU A 249 21.53 -0.11 -4.86
CA LEU A 249 20.60 0.80 -4.20
C LEU A 249 20.93 2.24 -4.57
N THR A 250 19.96 2.94 -5.12
CA THR A 250 20.00 4.39 -5.29
C THR A 250 18.93 5.02 -4.40
N LEU A 251 19.35 5.88 -3.48
CA LEU A 251 18.47 6.75 -2.70
C LEU A 251 18.92 8.20 -2.91
N ARG A 252 18.54 8.81 -4.03
CA ARG A 252 19.07 10.12 -4.44
C ARG A 252 18.07 11.24 -4.18
N ASN A 253 18.50 12.32 -3.53
CA ASN A 253 17.63 13.45 -3.17
C ASN A 253 16.41 13.00 -2.36
N CYS A 254 16.62 12.22 -1.30
CA CYS A 254 15.56 11.56 -0.54
C CYS A 254 15.43 12.07 0.91
N ASN A 255 15.94 13.28 1.20
CA ASN A 255 15.97 13.86 2.56
C ASN A 255 16.59 12.92 3.61
N LEU A 256 17.61 12.14 3.23
CA LEU A 256 18.26 11.22 4.17
C LEU A 256 19.15 11.96 5.16
N PHE A 257 19.05 11.57 6.44
CA PHE A 257 19.95 11.98 7.52
C PHE A 257 20.77 10.80 8.08
N GLY A 258 20.26 9.57 7.92
CA GLY A 258 20.89 8.35 8.40
C GLY A 258 19.99 7.13 8.19
N PHE A 259 20.45 5.99 8.71
CA PHE A 259 19.73 4.71 8.66
C PHE A 259 19.55 4.16 10.07
N GLY A 260 18.37 3.63 10.35
CA GLY A 260 18.10 2.79 11.50
C GLY A 260 18.79 1.44 11.35
N PHE A 261 18.98 0.74 12.48
CA PHE A 261 19.73 -0.52 12.53
C PHE A 261 19.18 -1.61 11.59
N HIS A 262 17.87 -1.61 11.36
CA HIS A 262 17.18 -2.70 10.67
C HIS A 262 16.86 -2.42 9.19
N PHE A 263 17.21 -1.25 8.67
CA PHE A 263 16.83 -0.86 7.30
C PHE A 263 17.39 -1.81 6.23
N PHE A 264 18.61 -2.32 6.46
CA PHE A 264 19.31 -3.23 5.56
C PHE A 264 19.16 -4.71 5.95
N ASP A 265 18.27 -5.06 6.87
CA ASP A 265 18.08 -6.43 7.31
C ASP A 265 17.79 -7.37 6.11
N GLY A 266 18.46 -8.51 6.08
CA GLY A 266 18.37 -9.49 4.99
C GLY A 266 19.20 -9.16 3.74
N VAL A 267 19.67 -7.93 3.56
CA VAL A 267 20.51 -7.55 2.43
C VAL A 267 21.98 -7.85 2.72
N THR A 268 22.48 -8.94 2.14
CA THR A 268 23.88 -9.37 2.31
C THR A 268 24.76 -9.13 1.08
N GLY A 269 24.15 -8.75 -0.04
CA GLY A 269 24.79 -8.67 -1.36
C GLY A 269 24.95 -7.26 -1.94
N LEU A 270 24.78 -6.19 -1.15
CA LEU A 270 24.84 -4.82 -1.65
C LEU A 270 26.25 -4.49 -2.16
N LYS A 271 26.35 -4.06 -3.42
CA LYS A 271 27.60 -3.71 -4.12
C LYS A 271 27.68 -2.24 -4.50
N TYR A 272 26.55 -1.64 -4.85
CA TYR A 272 26.49 -0.24 -5.27
C TYR A 272 25.47 0.50 -4.42
N LEU A 273 25.91 1.63 -3.86
CA LEU A 273 25.12 2.48 -3.00
C LEU A 273 25.31 3.95 -3.43
N ASP A 274 24.27 4.53 -4.02
CA ASP A 274 24.23 5.95 -4.38
C ASP A 274 23.31 6.69 -3.41
N LEU A 275 23.90 7.57 -2.59
CA LEU A 275 23.20 8.45 -1.66
C LEU A 275 23.37 9.93 -2.03
N SER A 276 23.68 10.22 -3.29
CA SER A 276 23.93 11.58 -3.77
C SER A 276 22.73 12.51 -3.52
N SER A 277 23.02 13.81 -3.42
CA SER A 277 22.01 14.87 -3.22
C SER A 277 21.18 14.73 -1.93
N ASN A 278 21.67 14.02 -0.91
CA ASN A 278 21.07 14.00 0.42
C ASN A 278 21.81 14.93 1.40
N LEU A 279 21.19 15.14 2.56
CA LEU A 279 21.74 15.93 3.66
C LEU A 279 22.32 15.02 4.76
N LEU A 280 23.13 14.04 4.35
CA LEU A 280 23.76 13.11 5.30
C LEU A 280 24.68 13.89 6.24
N THR A 281 24.31 13.92 7.52
CA THR A 281 25.15 14.48 8.58
C THR A 281 25.90 13.35 9.25
N VAL A 282 27.21 13.51 9.40
CA VAL A 282 27.98 12.64 10.32
C VAL A 282 27.59 13.04 11.75
N PRO A 283 27.23 12.10 12.63
CA PRO A 283 26.97 12.40 14.04
C PRO A 283 28.19 13.02 14.74
#